data_AF-A0A8C6SKD8-F1
#
_entry.id   AF-A0A8C6SKD8-F1
#
_cell.length_a   1.000
_cell.length_b   1.000
_cell.length_c   1.000
_cell.angle_alpha   90.00
_cell.angle_beta   90.00
_cell.angle_gamma   90.00
#
_symmetry.space_group_name_H-M   'P 1'
#
loop_
_entity.id
_entity.type
_entity.pdbx_description
1 polymer ?
#
loop_
_entity_poly.entity_id
_entity_poly.type
_entity_poly.pdbx_seq_one_letter_code
_entity_poly.pdbx_strand_id
1 'polypeptide(L)'
;ATGHQHRAPGGGHSDVSMAESTMSPDEIEVEMARIQRLREVLVRRESELRFMMDDIQLCKDIMSLKQELRQIVTVPDKNKNRQREEELILKIHKLVQKRDFLVDDAEVERLREREEDKEMADFLRLKLTPLENKLKAPKRFVPEPPPNKPSITKSGVAIIKDCCGATQCAIM
;
A
#
# COMPACT_ATOMS: atom_id res chain seq x y z
N ALA A 1 3.90 -66.32 41.02
CA ALA A 1 4.24 -65.76 39.70
C ALA A 1 3.79 -64.30 39.70
N THR A 2 4.65 -63.36 40.09
CA THR A 2 5.52 -62.56 39.19
C THR A 2 4.80 -62.05 37.94
N GLY A 3 4.57 -60.73 37.93
CA GLY A 3 4.05 -59.99 36.79
C GLY A 3 4.07 -58.48 37.08
N HIS A 4 5.27 -57.92 37.23
CA HIS A 4 5.52 -56.49 37.14
C HIS A 4 5.03 -55.97 35.78
N GLN A 5 4.21 -54.92 35.78
CA GLN A 5 4.28 -53.89 34.73
C GLN A 5 4.17 -52.52 35.37
N HIS A 6 5.33 -51.84 35.41
CA HIS A 6 5.42 -50.40 35.51
C HIS A 6 4.69 -49.75 34.33
N ARG A 7 3.83 -48.76 34.60
CA ARG A 7 3.67 -47.65 33.67
C ARG A 7 3.59 -46.34 34.44
N ALA A 8 4.49 -45.45 34.05
CA ALA A 8 4.84 -44.16 34.64
C ALA A 8 3.71 -43.11 34.50
N PRO A 9 3.86 -41.94 35.15
CA PRO A 9 2.75 -41.13 35.66
C PRO A 9 2.06 -40.31 34.58
N GLY A 10 0.77 -40.05 34.82
CA GLY A 10 0.03 -38.98 34.17
C GLY A 10 0.73 -37.65 34.39
N GLY A 11 0.91 -36.91 33.32
CA GLY A 11 1.51 -35.60 33.32
C GLY A 11 1.14 -34.88 32.05
N GLY A 12 0.11 -34.04 32.16
CA GLY A 12 -0.21 -32.96 31.23
C GLY A 12 -0.45 -33.40 29.78
N HIS A 13 -1.68 -33.82 29.48
CA HIS A 13 -2.28 -33.21 28.30
C HIS A 13 -2.25 -31.71 28.60
N SER A 14 -1.34 -30.98 27.95
CA SER A 14 -1.62 -29.59 27.66
C SER A 14 -2.88 -29.65 26.82
N ASP A 15 -4.04 -29.58 27.50
CA ASP A 15 -5.23 -29.05 26.89
C ASP A 15 -4.77 -27.71 26.35
N VAL A 16 -4.41 -27.68 25.06
CA VAL A 16 -4.38 -26.45 24.30
C VAL A 16 -5.80 -25.98 24.49
N SER A 17 -5.97 -25.04 25.43
CA SER A 17 -7.20 -24.34 25.60
C SER A 17 -7.38 -23.63 24.27
N MET A 18 -8.06 -24.32 23.36
CA MET A 18 -8.89 -23.74 22.33
C MET A 18 -10.02 -23.04 23.08
N ALA A 19 -9.69 -22.11 23.98
CA ALA A 19 -10.43 -20.88 24.11
C ALA A 19 -10.28 -20.23 22.74
N GLU A 20 -10.99 -20.81 21.77
CA GLU A 20 -11.44 -20.20 20.56
C GLU A 20 -12.03 -18.88 21.04
N SER A 21 -11.23 -17.83 20.92
CA SER A 21 -11.79 -16.51 20.68
C SER A 21 -12.45 -16.64 19.30
N THR A 22 -13.60 -17.30 19.27
CA THR A 22 -14.50 -17.32 18.13
C THR A 22 -14.89 -15.87 17.98
N MET A 23 -14.29 -15.21 16.99
CA MET A 23 -14.65 -13.84 16.67
C MET A 23 -16.16 -13.80 16.48
N SER A 24 -16.80 -12.81 17.11
CA SER A 24 -18.22 -12.59 16.89
C SER A 24 -18.50 -12.31 15.41
N PRO A 25 -19.71 -12.57 14.90
CA PRO A 25 -20.06 -12.27 13.51
C PRO A 25 -19.70 -10.82 13.11
N ASP A 26 -19.92 -9.86 14.02
CA ASP A 26 -19.60 -8.45 13.82
C ASP A 26 -18.08 -8.21 13.67
N GLU A 27 -17.25 -8.89 14.48
CA GLU A 27 -15.78 -8.81 14.37
C GLU A 27 -15.28 -9.42 13.05
N ILE A 28 -15.90 -10.50 12.60
CA ILE A 28 -15.60 -11.11 11.30
C ILE A 28 -15.93 -10.14 10.16
N GLU A 29 -17.08 -9.47 10.21
CA GLU A 29 -17.48 -8.46 9.21
C GLU A 29 -16.49 -7.29 9.14
N VAL A 30 -16.03 -6.80 10.29
CA VAL A 30 -15.02 -5.73 10.37
C VAL A 30 -13.69 -6.17 9.74
N GLU A 31 -13.21 -7.38 10.06
CA GLU A 31 -11.96 -7.89 9.47
C GLU A 31 -12.09 -8.19 7.97
N MET A 32 -13.25 -8.67 7.50
CA MET A 32 -13.50 -8.81 6.06
C MET A 32 -13.43 -7.46 5.33
N ALA A 33 -14.02 -6.41 5.89
CA ALA A 33 -13.94 -5.07 5.32
C ALA A 33 -12.49 -4.54 5.29
N ARG A 34 -11.70 -4.86 6.32
CA ARG A 34 -10.27 -4.53 6.37
C ARG A 34 -9.46 -5.27 5.31
N ILE A 35 -9.70 -6.57 5.13
CA ILE A 35 -9.06 -7.39 4.10
C ILE A 35 -9.39 -6.86 2.70
N GLN A 36 -10.67 -6.52 2.45
CA GLN A 36 -11.10 -5.98 1.17
C GLN A 36 -10.39 -4.66 0.84
N ARG A 37 -10.30 -3.75 1.81
CA ARG A 37 -9.54 -2.50 1.66
C ARG A 37 -8.06 -2.77 1.36
N LEU A 38 -7.44 -3.70 2.08
CA LEU A 38 -6.03 -4.03 1.85
C LEU A 38 -5.83 -4.61 0.45
N ARG A 39 -6.72 -5.48 -0.01
CA ARG A 39 -6.71 -6.03 -1.36
C ARG A 39 -6.77 -4.93 -2.42
N GLU A 40 -7.64 -3.95 -2.25
CA GLU A 40 -7.75 -2.81 -3.18
C GLU A 40 -6.45 -2.00 -3.26
N VAL A 41 -5.82 -1.71 -2.11
CA VAL A 41 -4.51 -1.02 -2.07
C VAL A 41 -3.44 -1.83 -2.80
N LEU A 42 -3.39 -3.14 -2.57
CA LEU A 42 -2.40 -4.01 -3.21
C LEU A 42 -2.59 -4.10 -4.73
N VAL A 43 -3.83 -4.18 -5.20
CA VAL A 43 -4.13 -4.23 -6.64
C VAL A 43 -3.73 -2.93 -7.36
N ARG A 44 -3.96 -1.77 -6.73
CA ARG A 44 -3.48 -0.48 -7.28
C ARG A 44 -1.97 -0.44 -7.36
N ARG A 45 -1.29 -0.85 -6.28
CA ARG A 45 0.17 -0.92 -6.24
C ARG A 45 0.75 -1.90 -7.27
N GLU A 46 0.10 -3.03 -7.48
CA GLU A 46 0.46 -3.99 -8.53
C GLU A 46 0.36 -3.36 -9.92
N SER A 47 -0.70 -2.61 -10.18
CA SER A 47 -0.87 -1.88 -11.45
C SER A 47 0.22 -0.83 -11.65
N GLU A 48 0.55 -0.01 -10.63
CA GLU A 48 1.69 0.92 -10.67
C GLU A 48 3.01 0.20 -11.01
N LEU A 49 3.26 -0.95 -10.36
CA LEU A 49 4.46 -1.75 -10.59
C LEU A 49 4.51 -2.31 -12.01
N ARG A 50 3.36 -2.68 -12.60
CA ARG A 50 3.30 -3.13 -14.00
C ARG A 50 3.65 -1.99 -14.98
N PHE A 51 3.10 -0.79 -14.78
CA PHE A 51 3.50 0.37 -15.58
C PHE A 51 5.00 0.66 -15.50
N MET A 52 5.59 0.61 -14.30
CA MET A 52 7.03 0.80 -14.13
C MET A 52 7.86 -0.30 -14.80
N MET A 53 7.42 -1.56 -14.70
CA MET A 53 8.10 -2.68 -15.35
C MET A 53 8.11 -2.53 -16.88
N ASP A 54 6.97 -2.13 -17.45
CA ASP A 54 6.85 -1.89 -18.89
C ASP A 54 7.72 -0.71 -19.34
N ASP A 55 7.77 0.40 -18.58
CA ASP A 55 8.64 1.54 -18.87
C ASP A 55 10.13 1.15 -18.82
N ILE A 56 10.53 0.36 -17.82
CA ILE A 56 11.89 -0.16 -17.70
C ILE A 56 12.25 -1.01 -18.93
N GLN A 57 11.32 -1.85 -19.41
CA GLN A 57 11.57 -2.68 -20.58
C GLN A 57 11.70 -1.84 -21.86
N LEU A 58 10.81 -0.87 -22.05
CA LEU A 58 10.92 0.08 -23.17
C LEU A 58 12.25 0.86 -23.12
N CYS A 59 12.67 1.30 -21.93
CA CYS A 59 13.94 1.99 -21.75
C CYS A 59 15.13 1.10 -22.13
N LYS A 60 15.14 -0.17 -21.72
CA LYS A 60 16.19 -1.13 -22.10
C LYS A 60 16.27 -1.32 -23.61
N ASP A 61 15.12 -1.52 -24.26
CA ASP A 61 15.06 -1.74 -25.71
C ASP A 61 15.54 -0.49 -26.48
N ILE A 62 15.09 0.70 -26.06
CA ILE A 62 15.53 1.99 -26.62
C ILE A 62 17.04 2.17 -26.42
N MET A 63 17.58 1.85 -25.25
CA MET A 63 19.01 1.97 -24.96
C MET A 63 19.84 1.05 -25.84
N SER A 64 19.41 -0.19 -26.04
CA SER A 64 20.07 -1.15 -26.93
C SER A 64 20.11 -0.63 -28.37
N LEU A 65 18.96 -0.21 -28.91
CA LEU A 65 18.88 0.32 -30.27
C LEU A 65 19.71 1.61 -30.44
N LYS A 66 19.71 2.49 -29.43
CA LYS A 66 20.56 3.70 -29.44
C LYS A 66 22.04 3.33 -29.44
N GLN A 67 22.45 2.26 -28.76
CA GLN A 67 23.83 1.79 -28.76
C GLN A 67 24.23 1.24 -30.14
N GLU A 68 23.37 0.45 -30.78
CA GLU A 68 23.57 0.01 -32.17
C GLU A 68 23.68 1.19 -33.13
N LEU A 69 22.77 2.17 -33.02
CA LEU A 69 22.77 3.35 -33.87
C LEU A 69 24.07 4.17 -33.72
N ARG A 70 24.56 4.34 -32.48
CA ARG A 70 25.85 5.00 -32.22
C ARG A 70 27.00 4.33 -32.97
N GLN A 71 27.04 3.00 -33.02
CA GLN A 71 28.09 2.28 -33.74
C GLN A 71 28.07 2.62 -35.25
N ILE A 72 26.88 2.67 -35.86
CA ILE A 72 26.75 3.03 -37.28
C ILE A 72 27.15 4.48 -37.54
N VAL A 73 26.71 5.42 -36.69
CA VAL A 73 26.99 6.85 -36.87
C VAL A 73 28.49 7.17 -36.79
N THR A 74 29.27 6.36 -36.04
CA THR A 74 30.73 6.52 -35.95
C THR A 74 31.51 6.08 -37.20
N VAL A 75 30.90 5.28 -38.09
CA VAL A 75 31.53 4.84 -39.34
C VAL A 75 31.55 6.01 -40.33
N PRO A 76 32.61 6.22 -41.14
CA PRO A 76 32.60 7.27 -42.17
C PRO A 76 31.49 7.07 -43.22
N ASP A 77 30.88 8.17 -43.69
CA ASP A 77 29.71 8.13 -44.59
C ASP A 77 29.85 7.24 -45.83
N LYS A 78 31.07 7.17 -46.41
CA LYS A 78 31.35 6.34 -47.60
C LYS A 78 31.13 4.84 -47.35
N ASN A 79 31.20 4.40 -46.09
CA ASN A 79 31.07 3.02 -45.65
C ASN A 79 29.85 2.79 -44.76
N LYS A 80 28.98 3.80 -44.58
CA LYS A 80 27.78 3.68 -43.74
C LYS A 80 26.68 2.90 -44.44
N ASN A 81 26.04 2.01 -43.69
CA ASN A 81 24.79 1.40 -44.11
C ASN A 81 23.61 2.31 -43.74
N ARG A 82 23.25 3.22 -44.67
CA ARG A 82 22.15 4.19 -44.46
C ARG A 82 20.79 3.55 -44.25
N GLN A 83 20.50 2.44 -44.93
CA GLN A 83 19.22 1.73 -44.75
C GLN A 83 19.08 1.22 -43.31
N ARG A 84 20.14 0.61 -42.77
CA ARG A 84 20.13 0.13 -41.38
C ARG A 84 20.04 1.28 -40.37
N GLU A 85 20.67 2.41 -40.64
CA GLU A 85 20.56 3.62 -39.81
C GLU A 85 19.11 4.13 -39.73
N GLU A 86 18.46 4.28 -40.89
CA GLU A 86 17.06 4.71 -40.99
C GLU A 86 16.10 3.71 -40.31
N GLU A 87 16.32 2.40 -40.48
CA GLU A 87 15.55 1.37 -39.79
C GLU A 87 15.64 1.48 -38.26
N LEU A 88 16.85 1.70 -37.72
CA LEU A 88 17.05 1.85 -36.28
C LEU A 88 16.37 3.10 -35.75
N ILE A 89 16.47 4.23 -36.47
CA ILE A 89 15.80 5.48 -36.12
C ILE A 89 14.28 5.28 -36.07
N LEU A 90 13.70 4.63 -37.07
CA LEU A 90 12.26 4.34 -37.12
C LEU A 90 11.82 3.44 -35.95
N LYS A 91 12.61 2.42 -35.60
CA LYS A 91 12.32 1.54 -34.44
C LYS A 91 12.39 2.30 -33.13
N ILE A 92 13.42 3.11 -32.92
CA ILE A 92 13.57 3.95 -31.72
C ILE A 92 12.38 4.90 -31.60
N HIS A 93 11.98 5.56 -32.68
CA HIS A 93 10.84 6.48 -32.68
C HIS A 93 9.54 5.78 -32.28
N LYS A 94 9.26 4.59 -32.81
CA LYS A 94 8.08 3.80 -32.43
C LYS A 94 8.08 3.42 -30.95
N LEU A 95 9.23 3.04 -30.39
CA LEU A 95 9.33 2.71 -28.96
C LEU A 95 9.15 3.94 -28.07
N VAL A 96 9.69 5.09 -28.47
CA VAL A 96 9.48 6.36 -27.76
C VAL A 96 7.99 6.73 -27.78
N GLN A 97 7.32 6.63 -28.92
CA GLN A 97 5.87 6.85 -29.00
C GLN A 97 5.10 5.89 -28.08
N LYS A 98 5.45 4.60 -28.08
CA LYS A 98 4.82 3.63 -27.18
C LYS A 98 5.01 3.99 -25.71
N ARG A 99 6.19 4.49 -25.34
CA ARG A 99 6.47 4.96 -23.98
C ARG A 99 5.66 6.21 -23.63
N ASP A 100 5.51 7.13 -24.58
CA ASP A 100 4.70 8.33 -24.34
C ASP A 100 3.23 7.95 -24.07
N PHE A 101 2.66 7.00 -24.83
CA PHE A 101 1.33 6.45 -24.53
C PHE A 101 1.25 5.75 -23.16
N LEU A 102 2.29 5.01 -22.76
CA LEU A 102 2.33 4.36 -21.45
C LEU A 102 2.26 5.38 -20.30
N VAL A 103 2.90 6.54 -20.47
CA VAL A 103 2.85 7.64 -19.48
C VAL A 103 1.45 8.25 -19.43
N ASP A 104 0.83 8.48 -20.58
CA ASP A 104 -0.54 9.00 -20.65
C ASP A 104 -1.54 8.04 -20.00
N ASP A 105 -1.43 6.73 -20.28
CA ASP A 105 -2.28 5.70 -19.69
C ASP A 105 -2.13 5.63 -18.15
N ALA A 106 -0.89 5.71 -17.65
CA ALA A 106 -0.62 5.73 -16.21
C ALA A 106 -1.20 6.97 -15.53
N GLU A 107 -1.16 8.13 -16.19
CA GLU A 107 -1.75 9.37 -15.68
C GLU A 107 -3.27 9.29 -15.61
N VAL A 108 -3.91 8.71 -16.64
CA VAL A 108 -5.36 8.48 -16.65
C VAL A 108 -5.76 7.58 -15.48
N GLU A 109 -5.02 6.49 -15.24
CA GLU A 109 -5.32 5.58 -14.13
C GLU A 109 -5.18 6.28 -12.77
N ARG A 110 -4.14 7.09 -12.59
CA ARG A 110 -3.94 7.87 -11.36
C ARG A 110 -5.08 8.86 -11.11
N LEU A 111 -5.58 9.51 -12.16
CA LEU A 111 -6.72 10.43 -12.05
C LEU A 111 -8.01 9.69 -11.69
N ARG A 112 -8.22 8.51 -12.27
CA ARG A 112 -9.36 7.63 -11.98
C ARG A 112 -9.38 7.23 -10.51
N GLU A 113 -8.27 6.70 -10.00
CA GLU A 113 -8.15 6.29 -8.59
C GLU A 113 -8.41 7.45 -7.61
N ARG A 114 -7.92 8.66 -7.94
CA ARG A 114 -8.17 9.84 -7.11
C ARG A 114 -9.65 10.22 -7.06
N GLU A 115 -10.36 10.13 -8.17
CA GLU A 115 -11.79 10.43 -8.19
C GLU A 115 -12.59 9.35 -7.43
N GLU A 116 -12.24 8.07 -7.55
CA GLU A 116 -12.85 6.99 -6.75
C GLU A 116 -12.70 7.24 -5.24
N ASP A 117 -11.50 7.61 -4.79
CA ASP A 117 -11.23 7.91 -3.38
C ASP A 117 -12.04 9.11 -2.89
N LYS A 118 -12.17 10.14 -3.72
CA LYS A 118 -12.93 11.34 -3.43
C LYS A 118 -14.42 11.03 -3.33
N GLU A 119 -14.98 10.28 -4.28
CA GLU A 119 -16.39 9.83 -4.24
C GLU A 119 -16.67 9.01 -2.97
N MET A 120 -15.76 8.11 -2.60
CA MET A 120 -15.89 7.33 -1.36
C MET A 120 -15.86 8.21 -0.11
N ALA A 121 -14.93 9.18 -0.04
CA ALA A 121 -14.82 10.10 1.07
C ALA A 121 -16.06 11.00 1.20
N ASP A 122 -16.57 11.51 0.07
CA ASP A 122 -17.78 12.34 0.02
C ASP A 122 -19.02 11.53 0.43
N PHE A 123 -19.13 10.28 -0.02
CA PHE A 123 -20.19 9.37 0.39
C PHE A 123 -20.19 9.14 1.91
N LEU A 124 -19.02 8.80 2.48
CA LEU A 124 -18.87 8.60 3.92
C LEU A 124 -19.21 9.88 4.70
N ARG A 125 -18.75 11.04 4.25
CA ARG A 125 -19.09 12.33 4.87
C ARG A 125 -20.61 12.54 4.89
N LEU A 126 -21.30 12.31 3.78
CA LEU A 126 -22.76 12.45 3.70
C LEU A 126 -23.51 11.47 4.61
N LYS A 127 -23.01 10.23 4.77
CA LYS A 127 -23.66 9.21 5.61
C LYS A 127 -23.36 9.37 7.10
N LEU A 128 -22.19 9.87 7.47
CA LEU A 128 -21.73 9.97 8.86
C LEU A 128 -22.05 11.32 9.52
N THR A 129 -22.15 12.42 8.75
CA THR A 129 -22.53 13.74 9.30
C THR A 129 -23.86 13.74 10.08
N PRO A 130 -24.92 13.00 9.70
CA PRO A 130 -26.13 12.90 10.52
C PRO A 130 -25.94 12.16 11.85
N LEU A 131 -24.95 11.25 11.94
CA LEU A 131 -24.63 10.51 13.16
C LEU A 131 -23.84 11.37 14.14
N GLU A 132 -22.88 12.17 13.66
CA GLU A 132 -22.13 13.11 14.49
C GLU A 132 -23.03 14.18 15.13
N ASN A 133 -24.04 14.66 14.40
CA ASN A 133 -25.01 15.63 14.91
C ASN A 133 -25.95 15.02 15.97
N LYS A 134 -26.24 13.71 15.90
CA LYS A 134 -27.01 12.99 16.93
C LYS A 134 -26.19 12.71 18.20
N LEU A 135 -24.87 12.53 18.08
CA LEU A 135 -23.97 12.36 19.23
C LEU A 135 -23.68 13.68 19.96
N LYS A 136 -23.87 14.83 19.31
CA LYS A 136 -23.81 16.17 19.91
C LYS A 136 -25.15 16.58 20.55
N ALA A 137 -25.67 15.78 21.47
CA ALA A 137 -26.69 16.22 22.45
C ALA A 137 -26.02 17.02 23.59
N PRO A 138 -26.72 17.93 24.29
CA PRO A 138 -26.10 19.06 24.99
C PRO A 138 -25.15 18.60 26.10
N LYS A 139 -24.01 19.28 26.21
CA LYS A 139 -23.08 19.17 27.33
C LYS A 139 -23.89 19.24 28.64
N ARG A 140 -24.07 18.11 29.32
CA ARG A 140 -24.53 18.10 30.71
C ARG A 140 -23.53 18.95 31.48
N PHE A 141 -24.00 20.03 32.11
CA PHE A 141 -23.25 20.71 33.15
C PHE A 141 -22.88 19.65 34.20
N VAL A 142 -21.60 19.33 34.30
CA VAL A 142 -21.07 18.54 35.41
C VAL A 142 -20.84 19.55 36.54
N PRO A 143 -21.53 19.43 37.69
CA PRO A 143 -21.23 20.26 38.85
C PRO A 143 -19.77 20.01 39.27
N GLU A 144 -19.04 21.07 39.60
CA GLU A 144 -17.69 20.98 40.14
C GLU A 144 -17.66 20.05 41.36
N PRO A 145 -16.76 19.05 41.41
CA PRO A 145 -16.62 18.22 42.60
C PRO A 145 -15.94 19.03 43.72
N PRO A 146 -16.32 18.80 44.98
CA PRO A 146 -15.87 19.61 46.12
C PRO A 146 -14.34 19.56 46.29
N PRO A 147 -13.73 20.67 46.73
CA PRO A 147 -12.30 20.76 46.95
C PRO A 147 -11.99 19.95 48.19
N ASN A 148 -11.28 18.83 48.03
CA ASN A 148 -10.38 18.20 49.02
C ASN A 148 -10.29 16.69 48.79
N LYS A 149 -9.58 16.26 47.73
CA LYS A 149 -8.80 15.01 47.70
C LYS A 149 -7.58 15.20 46.77
N PRO A 150 -6.40 14.66 47.11
CA PRO A 150 -5.19 14.84 46.32
C PRO A 150 -5.35 14.19 44.94
N SER A 151 -5.07 14.99 43.92
CA SER A 151 -5.14 14.64 42.51
C SER A 151 -3.97 13.73 42.12
N ILE A 152 -4.25 12.50 41.69
CA ILE A 152 -3.29 11.73 40.89
C ILE A 152 -3.39 12.27 39.47
N THR A 153 -2.46 13.16 39.14
CA THR A 153 -2.29 13.72 37.81
C THR A 153 -2.09 12.60 36.81
N LYS A 154 -3.00 12.52 35.83
CA LYS A 154 -2.91 11.61 34.67
C LYS A 154 -1.71 12.02 33.79
N SER A 155 -0.53 11.49 34.08
CA SER A 155 0.60 11.43 33.14
C SER A 155 0.37 10.37 32.05
N GLY A 156 -0.72 10.51 31.28
CA GLY A 156 -1.14 9.52 30.28
C GLY A 156 -1.43 10.07 28.88
N VAL A 157 -1.24 11.37 28.64
CA VAL A 157 -1.56 12.02 27.35
C VAL A 157 -0.31 12.45 26.57
N ALA A 158 0.89 12.25 27.11
CA ALA A 158 2.15 12.58 26.41
C ALA A 158 2.79 11.40 25.67
N ILE A 159 2.22 10.19 25.69
CA ILE A 159 2.78 8.99 25.03
C ILE A 159 1.96 8.57 23.81
N ILE A 160 1.36 9.51 23.07
CA ILE A 160 0.83 9.23 21.71
C ILE A 160 1.03 10.48 20.83
N LYS A 161 2.24 11.06 20.86
CA LYS A 161 2.61 12.13 19.93
C LYS A 161 4.04 12.02 19.36
N ASP A 162 4.79 10.96 19.70
CA ASP A 162 6.18 10.77 19.26
C ASP A 162 6.45 9.40 18.60
N CYS A 163 5.53 8.89 17.76
CA CYS A 163 5.85 7.76 16.88
C CYS A 163 5.67 8.15 15.41
N CYS A 164 6.80 8.55 14.81
CA CYS A 164 7.13 8.61 13.38
C CYS A 164 6.55 9.75 12.53
N GLY A 165 7.11 10.94 12.73
CA GLY A 165 7.47 11.84 11.63
C GLY A 165 8.99 11.97 11.55
N ALA A 166 9.52 11.96 10.31
CA ALA A 166 10.87 12.38 9.92
C ALA A 166 12.08 11.52 10.32
N THR A 167 12.36 10.49 9.51
CA THR A 167 13.77 10.16 9.18
C THR A 167 13.99 10.46 7.71
N GLN A 168 14.88 11.41 7.47
CA GLN A 168 15.51 11.70 6.19
C GLN A 168 16.05 10.41 5.56
N CYS A 169 15.55 10.03 4.39
CA CYS A 169 16.33 9.18 3.48
C CYS A 169 17.10 10.11 2.54
N ALA A 170 18.32 10.44 2.94
CA ALA A 170 19.34 11.02 2.09
C ALA A 170 20.51 10.03 1.97
N ILE A 171 20.77 9.62 0.72
CA ILE A 171 22.09 9.31 0.11
C ILE A 171 22.76 7.97 0.50
N MET A 172 22.77 6.98 -0.41
CA MET A 172 23.80 6.76 -1.46
C MET A 172 23.25 5.86 -2.56
#